data_AF-A0A819P1Q3-F1
#
_entry.id   AF-A0A819P1Q3-F1
#
_cell.length_a   1.000
_cell.length_b   1.000
_cell.length_c   1.000
_cell.angle_alpha   90.00
_cell.angle_beta   90.00
_cell.angle_gamma   90.00
#
_symmetry.space_group_name_H-M   'P 1'
#
loop_
_entity.id
_entity.type
_entity.pdbx_description
1 polymer ?
#
loop_
_entity_poly.entity_id
_entity_poly.type
_entity_poly.pdbx_seq_one_letter_code
_entity_poly.pdbx_strand_id
1 'polypeptide(L)'
;MKYPSGSTIGTYGIVVAGGNGPGSEANQLNNPRSVLVDSSGALYIADGINNRIQRWLQNATNGTTIVGGTLGTAANQLYFPETVLFDKYNNLLVSDRYNNRIQFFNLTTC
;
A
#
# COMPACT_ATOMS: atom_id res chain seq x y z
N MET A 1 -14.01 -8.92 -1.41
CA MET A 1 -14.15 -7.77 -2.33
C MET A 1 -15.27 -8.05 -3.33
N LYS A 2 -16.47 -7.57 -3.04
CA LYS A 2 -17.53 -7.47 -4.05
C LYS A 2 -17.34 -6.08 -4.68
N TYR A 3 -17.22 -6.04 -6.00
CA TYR A 3 -17.03 -4.82 -6.80
C TYR A 3 -17.99 -3.68 -6.35
N PRO A 4 -17.62 -2.39 -6.54
CA PRO A 4 -18.54 -1.28 -6.27
C PRO A 4 -19.88 -1.48 -6.99
N SER A 5 -20.97 -0.97 -6.40
CA SER A 5 -22.32 -1.09 -6.93
C SER A 5 -22.38 -0.62 -8.39
N GLY A 6 -22.76 -1.52 -9.30
CA GLY A 6 -22.88 -1.23 -10.74
C GLY A 6 -21.88 -1.97 -11.65
N SER A 7 -20.93 -2.75 -11.11
CA SER A 7 -20.07 -3.60 -11.94
C SER A 7 -20.84 -4.83 -12.43
N THR A 8 -21.46 -4.73 -13.60
CA THR A 8 -22.26 -5.81 -14.21
C THR A 8 -21.54 -6.47 -15.38
N ILE A 9 -20.33 -7.00 -15.12
CA ILE A 9 -19.45 -7.69 -16.09
C ILE A 9 -18.57 -6.69 -16.85
N GLY A 10 -17.26 -6.68 -16.59
CA GLY A 10 -16.35 -5.73 -17.21
C GLY A 10 -14.97 -6.31 -17.49
N THR A 11 -14.61 -6.35 -18.77
CA THR A 11 -13.27 -6.65 -19.32
C THR A 11 -12.26 -5.51 -19.09
N TYR A 12 -12.58 -4.54 -18.24
CA TYR A 12 -11.79 -3.33 -17.96
C TYR A 12 -11.60 -3.14 -16.46
N GLY A 13 -10.38 -2.72 -16.07
CA GLY A 13 -10.07 -2.36 -14.69
C GLY A 13 -10.70 -1.03 -14.29
N ILE A 14 -11.06 -0.91 -13.00
CA ILE A 14 -11.46 0.35 -12.38
C ILE A 14 -10.35 0.85 -11.46
N VAL A 15 -10.15 2.17 -11.39
CA VAL A 15 -9.20 2.77 -10.45
C VAL A 15 -9.84 2.79 -9.06
N VAL A 16 -9.18 2.14 -8.09
CA VAL A 16 -9.66 2.06 -6.69
C VAL A 16 -8.72 2.72 -5.69
N ALA A 17 -7.52 3.14 -6.13
CA ALA A 17 -6.54 3.89 -5.36
C ALA A 17 -5.63 4.67 -6.33
N GLY A 18 -5.21 5.87 -5.96
CA GLY A 18 -4.45 6.75 -6.85
C GLY A 18 -5.28 7.27 -8.02
N GLY A 19 -4.67 7.38 -9.21
CA GLY A 19 -5.30 7.89 -10.43
C GLY A 19 -5.22 9.41 -10.63
N ASN A 20 -4.69 10.15 -9.67
CA ASN A 20 -4.58 11.62 -9.70
C ASN A 20 -3.19 12.09 -10.19
N GLY A 21 -2.60 11.35 -11.14
CA GLY A 21 -1.22 11.54 -11.59
C GLY A 21 -0.16 11.01 -10.60
N PRO A 22 1.11 10.93 -11.03
CA PRO A 22 2.21 10.56 -10.15
C PRO A 22 2.52 11.69 -9.16
N GLY A 23 2.64 11.35 -7.88
CA GLY A 23 2.99 12.32 -6.83
C GLY A 23 2.94 11.74 -5.44
N SER A 24 3.20 12.59 -4.44
CA SER A 24 3.34 12.21 -3.02
C SER A 24 2.13 12.57 -2.15
N GLU A 25 1.13 13.26 -2.71
CA GLU A 25 -0.09 13.58 -1.98
C GLU A 25 -0.86 12.32 -1.55
N ALA A 26 -1.76 12.45 -0.58
CA ALA A 26 -2.50 11.33 -0.01
C ALA A 26 -3.39 10.60 -1.04
N ASN A 27 -3.86 11.31 -2.06
CA ASN A 27 -4.64 10.77 -3.18
C ASN A 27 -3.77 10.36 -4.39
N GLN A 28 -2.44 10.39 -4.27
CA GLN A 28 -1.50 10.05 -5.35
C GLN A 28 -0.63 8.84 -4.97
N LEU A 29 -0.11 8.19 -6.00
CA LEU A 29 0.87 7.11 -5.90
C LEU A 29 1.98 7.37 -6.91
N ASN A 30 3.19 6.89 -6.66
CA ASN A 30 4.33 7.05 -7.54
C ASN A 30 5.11 5.74 -7.69
N ASN A 31 4.96 5.09 -8.84
CA ASN A 31 5.45 3.73 -9.11
C ASN A 31 4.97 2.70 -8.07
N PRO A 32 3.65 2.48 -7.92
CA PRO A 32 3.15 1.44 -7.03
C PRO A 32 3.66 0.07 -7.50
N ARG A 33 4.28 -0.69 -6.59
CA ARG A 33 4.99 -1.95 -6.89
C ARG A 33 4.18 -3.20 -6.59
N SER A 34 3.39 -3.15 -5.52
CA SER A 34 2.62 -4.27 -5.00
C SER A 34 1.37 -3.78 -4.31
N VAL A 35 0.34 -4.62 -4.32
CA VAL A 35 -0.91 -4.41 -3.62
C VAL A 35 -1.32 -5.69 -2.91
N LEU A 36 -1.83 -5.54 -1.69
CA LEU A 36 -2.43 -6.59 -0.89
C LEU A 36 -3.76 -6.08 -0.34
N VAL A 37 -4.71 -6.98 -0.07
CA VAL A 37 -5.99 -6.60 0.54
C VAL A 37 -6.24 -7.44 1.77
N ASP A 38 -6.58 -6.79 2.88
CA ASP A 38 -6.92 -7.48 4.14
C ASP A 38 -8.36 -8.02 4.13
N SER A 39 -8.72 -8.74 5.20
CA SER A 39 -10.05 -9.32 5.37
C SER A 39 -11.18 -8.29 5.47
N SER A 40 -10.87 -7.03 5.79
CA SER A 40 -11.83 -5.92 5.83
C SER A 40 -12.05 -5.28 4.45
N GLY A 41 -11.18 -5.60 3.47
CA GLY A 41 -11.19 -5.01 2.14
C GLY A 41 -10.32 -3.75 2.01
N ALA A 42 -9.49 -3.42 3.00
CA ALA A 42 -8.54 -2.33 2.88
C ALA A 42 -7.32 -2.75 2.04
N LEU A 43 -6.92 -1.89 1.10
CA LEU A 43 -5.75 -2.09 0.26
C LEU A 43 -4.49 -1.59 0.96
N TYR A 44 -3.40 -2.32 0.82
CA TYR A 44 -2.06 -1.96 1.27
C TYR A 44 -1.16 -1.94 0.05
N ILE A 45 -0.54 -0.79 -0.22
CA ILE A 45 0.15 -0.52 -1.48
C ILE A 45 1.58 -0.13 -1.17
N ALA A 46 2.53 -0.86 -1.77
CA ALA A 46 3.93 -0.44 -1.79
C ALA A 46 4.10 0.69 -2.81
N ASP A 47 4.19 1.92 -2.31
CA ASP A 47 4.36 3.13 -3.11
C ASP A 47 5.87 3.42 -3.26
N GLY A 48 6.46 2.81 -4.30
CA GLY A 48 7.89 2.58 -4.41
C GLY A 48 8.74 3.85 -4.42
N ILE A 49 8.45 4.80 -5.31
CA ILE A 49 9.24 6.04 -5.41
C ILE A 49 9.01 6.93 -4.18
N ASN A 50 7.81 6.91 -3.60
CA ASN A 50 7.50 7.67 -2.40
C ASN A 50 8.02 7.01 -1.11
N ASN A 51 8.67 5.85 -1.20
CA ASN A 51 9.28 5.13 -0.07
C ASN A 51 8.29 4.92 1.10
N ARG A 52 7.04 4.54 0.78
CA ARG A 52 5.97 4.39 1.78
C ARG A 52 5.07 3.21 1.50
N ILE A 53 4.40 2.73 2.53
CA ILE A 53 3.24 1.84 2.40
C ILE A 53 1.98 2.64 2.67
N GLN A 54 1.08 2.69 1.68
CA GLN A 54 -0.22 3.34 1.79
C GLN A 54 -1.30 2.33 2.14
N ARG A 55 -2.13 2.61 3.14
CA ARG A 55 -3.40 1.93 3.39
C ARG A 55 -4.55 2.72 2.76
N TRP A 56 -5.39 2.06 1.98
CA TRP A 56 -6.55 2.66 1.32
C TRP A 56 -7.82 1.90 1.69
N LEU A 57 -8.76 2.56 2.36
CA LEU A 57 -10.04 1.93 2.71
C LEU A 57 -10.94 1.83 1.47
N GLN A 58 -11.88 0.88 1.49
CA GLN A 58 -12.86 0.75 0.42
C GLN A 58 -13.60 2.09 0.22
N ASN A 59 -13.67 2.54 -1.05
CA ASN A 59 -14.30 3.81 -1.46
C ASN A 59 -13.64 5.09 -0.92
N ALA A 60 -12.46 5.01 -0.28
CA ALA A 60 -11.74 6.22 0.13
C ALA A 60 -11.18 6.97 -1.10
N THR A 61 -11.05 8.29 -0.98
CA THR A 61 -10.42 9.14 -2.00
C THR A 61 -8.94 9.44 -1.72
N ASN A 62 -8.49 9.14 -0.50
CA ASN A 62 -7.13 9.32 -0.02
C ASN A 62 -6.65 8.06 0.68
N GLY A 63 -5.37 7.75 0.56
CA GLY A 63 -4.69 6.77 1.38
C GLY A 63 -4.11 7.37 2.66
N THR A 64 -3.74 6.50 3.59
CA THR A 64 -3.02 6.83 4.83
C THR A 64 -1.66 6.15 4.80
N THR A 65 -0.58 6.92 4.99
CA THR A 65 0.75 6.33 5.19
C THR A 65 0.75 5.55 6.50
N ILE A 66 1.04 4.26 6.44
CA ILE A 66 1.16 3.42 7.64
C ILE A 66 2.61 3.10 8.01
N VAL A 67 3.52 3.16 7.04
CA VAL A 67 4.96 2.91 7.19
C VAL A 67 5.70 3.76 6.16
N GLY A 68 6.86 4.33 6.55
CA GLY A 68 7.71 5.07 5.62
C GLY A 68 7.23 6.50 5.35
N GLY A 69 7.46 6.99 4.14
CA GLY A 69 7.23 8.38 3.73
C GLY A 69 8.49 9.25 3.76
N THR A 70 9.62 8.68 4.18
CA THR A 70 10.93 9.30 4.08
C THR A 70 11.94 8.23 3.70
N LEU A 71 12.76 8.53 2.69
CA LEU A 71 13.85 7.66 2.27
C LEU A 71 14.86 7.52 3.41
N GLY A 72 15.25 6.28 3.73
CA GLY A 72 16.33 6.03 4.67
C GLY A 72 16.39 4.59 5.16
N THR A 73 17.27 4.36 6.12
CA THR A 73 17.62 3.02 6.65
C THR A 73 17.10 2.78 8.06
N ALA A 74 16.49 3.77 8.72
CA ALA A 74 15.89 3.60 10.04
C ALA A 74 14.71 2.60 10.00
N ALA A 75 14.30 2.09 11.16
CA ALA A 75 13.24 1.08 11.27
C ALA A 75 11.86 1.56 10.76
N ASN A 76 11.61 2.88 10.77
CA ASN A 76 10.38 3.48 10.25
C ASN A 76 10.56 4.09 8.85
N GLN A 77 11.73 3.93 8.23
CA GLN A 77 12.04 4.41 6.89
C GLN A 77 12.17 3.24 5.92
N LEU A 78 11.94 3.53 4.64
CA LEU A 78 12.01 2.57 3.56
C LEU A 78 12.87 3.13 2.43
N TYR A 79 13.36 2.25 1.58
CA TYR A 79 14.01 2.61 0.33
C TYR A 79 13.53 1.69 -0.80
N PHE A 80 12.60 2.24 -1.60
CA PHE A 80 11.96 1.60 -2.74
C PHE A 80 11.29 0.26 -2.40
N PRO A 81 10.29 0.27 -1.50
CA PRO A 81 9.59 -0.95 -1.11
C PRO A 81 8.92 -1.60 -2.32
N GLU A 82 9.06 -2.92 -2.46
CA GLU A 82 8.61 -3.62 -3.66
C GLU A 82 7.38 -4.51 -3.43
N THR A 83 7.33 -5.23 -2.32
CA THR A 83 6.28 -6.21 -2.03
C THR A 83 5.78 -6.05 -0.61
N VAL A 84 4.47 -6.18 -0.44
CA VAL A 84 3.79 -6.25 0.86
C VAL A 84 3.05 -7.58 0.99
N LEU A 85 3.17 -8.20 2.16
CA LEU A 85 2.49 -9.45 2.51
C LEU A 85 2.01 -9.39 3.96
N PHE A 86 0.90 -10.04 4.26
CA PHE A 86 0.49 -10.29 5.63
C PHE A 86 0.93 -11.68 6.06
N ASP A 87 1.38 -11.81 7.31
CA ASP A 87 1.41 -13.12 7.95
C ASP A 87 0.00 -13.54 8.40
N LYS A 88 -0.08 -14.75 8.98
CA LYS A 88 -1.35 -15.31 9.50
C LYS A 88 -1.95 -14.54 10.68
N TYR A 89 -1.23 -13.57 11.24
CA TYR A 89 -1.66 -12.73 12.36
C TYR A 89 -1.89 -11.28 11.92
N ASN A 90 -1.97 -11.00 10.61
CA ASN A 90 -2.12 -9.66 10.04
C ASN A 90 -0.97 -8.70 10.35
N ASN A 91 0.24 -9.21 10.62
CA ASN A 91 1.44 -8.37 10.62
C ASN A 91 1.94 -8.17 9.19
N LEU A 92 2.41 -6.96 8.91
CA LEU A 92 2.88 -6.58 7.59
C LEU A 92 4.36 -6.91 7.42
N LEU A 93 4.68 -7.67 6.39
CA LEU A 93 6.03 -7.85 5.89
C LEU A 93 6.23 -6.98 4.65
N VAL A 94 7.33 -6.23 4.61
CA VAL A 94 7.68 -5.34 3.51
C VAL A 94 9.06 -5.72 2.98
N SER A 95 9.18 -5.96 1.67
CA SER A 95 10.49 -6.03 1.03
C SER A 95 11.03 -4.61 0.82
N ASP A 96 12.01 -4.24 1.62
CA ASP A 96 12.67 -2.94 1.60
C ASP A 96 13.90 -3.02 0.68
N ARG A 97 13.61 -3.01 -0.63
CA ARG A 97 14.49 -3.52 -1.69
C ARG A 97 15.91 -2.97 -1.63
N TYR A 98 16.07 -1.65 -1.60
CA TYR A 98 17.41 -1.04 -1.65
C TYR A 98 18.12 -0.99 -0.30
N ASN A 99 17.39 -1.27 0.78
CA ASN A 99 18.00 -1.50 2.09
C ASN A 99 18.38 -2.98 2.31
N ASN A 100 18.19 -3.85 1.31
CA ASN A 100 18.54 -5.27 1.34
C ASN A 100 17.97 -6.02 2.56
N ARG A 101 16.74 -5.69 2.95
CA ARG A 101 16.09 -6.27 4.14
C ARG A 101 14.60 -6.54 3.90
N ILE A 102 14.05 -7.43 4.72
CA ILE A 102 12.62 -7.56 4.92
C ILE A 102 12.30 -6.94 6.27
N GLN A 103 11.34 -6.03 6.33
CA GLN A 103 10.87 -5.44 7.58
C GLN A 103 9.54 -6.03 7.99
N PHE A 104 9.40 -6.29 9.28
CA PHE A 104 8.18 -6.77 9.92
C PHE A 104 7.56 -5.62 10.72
N PHE A 105 6.28 -5.35 10.50
CA PHE A 105 5.51 -4.34 11.22
C PHE A 105 4.29 -4.99 11.86
N ASN A 106 4.20 -4.88 13.18
CA ASN A 106 2.99 -5.25 13.89
C ASN A 106 1.95 -4.14 13.69
N LEU A 107 0.91 -4.44 12.90
CA LEU A 107 -0.21 -3.53 12.65
C LEU A 107 -1.38 -3.75 13.61
N THR A 108 -1.26 -4.74 14.51
CA THR A 108 -2.22 -4.99 15.58
C THR A 108 -1.92 -3.98 16.69
N THR A 109 -2.55 -2.81 16.63
CA THR A 109 -2.45 -1.84 17.71
C THR A 109 -3.20 -2.34 18.95
N CYS A 110 -2.65 -2.02 20.13
CA CYS A 110 -3.20 -2.27 21.46
C CYS A 110 -4.70 -1.97 21.61
#